data_AF-A0A7M3BRA2-F1
#
_entry.id   AF-A0A7M3BRA2-F1
#
_cell.length_a   1.000
_cell.length_b   1.000
_cell.length_c   1.000
_cell.angle_alpha   90.00
_cell.angle_beta   90.00
_cell.angle_gamma   90.00
#
_symmetry.space_group_name_H-M   'P 1'
#
loop_
_entity.id
_entity.type
_entity.pdbx_description
1 polymer ?
#
loop_
_entity_poly.entity_id
_entity_poly.type
_entity_poly.pdbx_seq_one_letter_code
_entity_poly.pdbx_strand_id
1 'polypeptide(L)'
;EYRRLCPYHLDPKGLLFRGARGGPLNPAIVQRDMARLRSALNLPDTATPHALRHSFATHLLGRGGDLRTIQELLGHASLSTTQIYTGVDTARLLEIYEAAHPRA
;
A
#
# COMPACT_ATOMS: atom_id res chain seq x y z
N GLU A 1 -11.49 -5.21 17.55
CA GLU A 1 -12.83 -4.67 17.87
C GLU A 1 -13.90 -4.97 16.82
N TYR A 2 -13.63 -4.75 15.52
CA TYR A 2 -14.61 -5.00 14.43
C TYR A 2 -15.40 -6.32 14.50
N ARG A 3 -14.73 -7.47 14.71
CA ARG A 3 -15.40 -8.80 14.75
C ARG A 3 -16.51 -8.88 15.80
N ARG A 4 -16.37 -8.15 16.92
CA ARG A 4 -17.37 -8.08 18.00
C ARG A 4 -18.55 -7.19 17.62
N LEU A 5 -18.30 -6.15 16.83
CA LEU A 5 -19.30 -5.16 16.42
C LEU A 5 -20.05 -5.55 15.13
N CYS A 6 -19.50 -6.49 14.35
CA CYS A 6 -20.13 -6.93 13.12
C CYS A 6 -21.43 -7.71 13.44
N PRO A 7 -22.60 -7.27 12.95
CA PRO A 7 -23.87 -7.94 13.23
C PRO A 7 -24.06 -9.22 12.40
N TYR A 8 -23.14 -9.50 11.47
CA TYR A 8 -23.20 -10.67 10.58
C TYR A 8 -22.24 -11.76 11.04
N HIS A 9 -22.57 -13.01 10.73
CA HIS A 9 -21.67 -14.13 10.94
C HIS A 9 -20.40 -13.97 10.07
N LEU A 10 -19.23 -14.06 10.71
CA LEU A 10 -17.93 -14.00 10.05
C LEU A 10 -17.32 -15.40 10.03
N ASP A 11 -17.46 -16.08 8.89
CA ASP A 11 -16.80 -17.36 8.65
C ASP A 11 -15.27 -17.15 8.55
N PRO A 12 -14.43 -18.03 9.14
CA PRO A 12 -12.97 -17.91 9.08
C PRO A 12 -12.37 -17.88 7.67
N LYS A 13 -13.03 -18.51 6.69
CA LYS A 13 -12.65 -18.54 5.26
C LYS A 13 -13.49 -17.56 4.44
N GLY A 14 -14.45 -16.87 5.06
CA GLY A 14 -15.32 -15.90 4.43
C GLY A 14 -14.73 -14.49 4.38
N LEU A 15 -15.54 -13.55 3.88
CA LEU A 15 -15.16 -12.14 3.82
C LEU A 15 -15.10 -11.55 5.23
N LEU A 16 -13.93 -11.00 5.59
CA LEU A 16 -13.74 -10.32 6.87
C LEU A 16 -14.58 -9.04 6.94
N PHE A 17 -14.48 -8.19 5.93
CA PHE A 17 -15.21 -6.92 5.87
C PHE A 17 -16.51 -7.04 5.07
N ARG A 18 -17.62 -6.69 5.72
CA ARG A 18 -18.98 -6.80 5.17
C ARG A 18 -19.57 -5.43 4.90
N GLY A 19 -20.36 -5.29 3.85
CA GLY A 19 -21.20 -4.12 3.64
C GLY A 19 -22.37 -4.09 4.62
N ALA A 20 -23.05 -2.95 4.72
CA ALA A 20 -24.19 -2.72 5.63
C ALA A 20 -25.41 -3.65 5.40
N ARG A 21 -25.39 -4.48 4.36
CA ARG A 21 -26.41 -5.51 4.05
C ARG A 21 -25.88 -6.95 4.21
N GLY A 22 -24.67 -7.14 4.74
CA GLY A 22 -24.06 -8.45 4.98
C GLY A 22 -23.35 -9.08 3.78
N GLY A 23 -23.47 -8.47 2.60
CA GLY A 23 -22.69 -8.81 1.41
C GLY A 23 -21.24 -8.29 1.46
N PRO A 24 -20.49 -8.45 0.37
CA PRO A 24 -19.14 -7.90 0.24
C PRO A 24 -19.12 -6.38 0.46
N LEU A 25 -18.06 -5.88 1.10
CA LEU A 25 -17.84 -4.43 1.19
C LEU A 25 -17.56 -3.87 -0.20
N ASN A 26 -18.32 -2.84 -0.60
CA ASN A 26 -18.09 -2.16 -1.88
C ASN A 26 -16.83 -1.27 -1.77
N PRO A 27 -15.82 -1.43 -2.64
CA PRO A 27 -14.61 -0.60 -2.65
C PRO A 27 -14.88 0.91 -2.70
N ALA A 28 -15.97 1.33 -3.37
CA ALA A 28 -16.33 2.74 -3.47
C ALA A 28 -16.65 3.39 -2.10
N ILE A 29 -17.08 2.59 -1.11
CA ILE A 29 -17.31 3.07 0.26
C ILE A 29 -15.97 3.48 0.88
N VAL A 30 -14.95 2.63 0.78
CA VAL A 30 -13.61 2.91 1.30
C VAL A 30 -12.99 4.13 0.62
N GLN A 31 -13.17 4.26 -0.70
CA GLN A 31 -12.69 5.44 -1.42
C GLN A 31 -13.36 6.73 -0.95
N ARG A 32 -14.68 6.69 -0.73
CA ARG A 32 -15.44 7.85 -0.24
C ARG A 32 -15.06 8.22 1.20
N ASP A 33 -14.89 7.23 2.06
CA ASP A 33 -14.49 7.43 3.44
C ASP A 33 -13.06 8.00 3.51
N MET A 34 -12.14 7.53 2.66
CA MET A 34 -10.80 8.12 2.52
C MET A 34 -10.87 9.58 2.08
N ALA A 35 -11.71 9.91 1.10
CA ALA A 35 -11.91 11.29 0.64
C ALA A 35 -12.48 12.20 1.74
N ARG A 36 -13.37 11.67 2.59
CA ARG A 36 -13.88 12.40 3.75
C ARG A 36 -12.79 12.60 4.80
N LEU A 37 -12.05 11.55 5.13
CA LEU A 37 -10.99 11.57 6.15
C LEU A 37 -9.85 12.50 5.76
N ARG A 38 -9.39 12.46 4.50
CA ARG A 38 -8.30 13.35 4.06
C ARG A 38 -8.69 14.82 4.20
N SER A 39 -9.94 15.18 3.88
CA SER A 39 -10.43 16.55 4.07
C SER A 39 -10.49 16.92 5.56
N ALA A 40 -11.03 16.03 6.41
CA ALA A 40 -11.12 16.26 7.85
C ALA A 40 -9.76 16.38 8.55
N LEU A 41 -8.72 15.77 7.98
CA LEU A 41 -7.36 15.76 8.50
C LEU A 41 -6.42 16.76 7.82
N ASN A 42 -6.94 17.63 6.94
CA ASN A 42 -6.14 18.56 6.12
C ASN A 42 -5.01 17.88 5.32
N LEU A 43 -5.28 16.67 4.83
CA LEU A 43 -4.39 15.93 3.94
C LEU A 43 -4.65 16.31 2.47
N PRO A 44 -3.64 16.22 1.59
CA PRO A 44 -3.78 16.55 0.18
C PRO A 44 -4.75 15.60 -0.54
N ASP A 45 -5.31 16.05 -1.66
CA ASP A 45 -6.20 15.24 -2.51
C ASP A 45 -5.52 13.99 -3.10
N THR A 46 -4.20 13.96 -3.08
CA THR A 46 -3.40 12.78 -3.47
C THR A 46 -3.45 11.67 -2.43
N ALA A 47 -3.87 11.94 -1.18
CA ALA A 47 -4.06 10.94 -0.14
C ALA A 47 -5.25 10.03 -0.48
N THR A 48 -4.94 8.94 -1.18
CA THR A 48 -5.89 7.93 -1.68
C THR A 48 -5.46 6.54 -1.23
N PRO A 49 -6.32 5.51 -1.30
CA PRO A 49 -5.91 4.14 -0.97
C PRO A 49 -4.75 3.64 -1.85
N HIS A 50 -4.69 4.07 -3.12
CA HIS A 50 -3.58 3.75 -4.02
C HIS A 50 -2.29 4.46 -3.58
N ALA A 51 -2.36 5.73 -3.18
CA ALA A 51 -1.20 6.44 -2.65
C ALA A 51 -0.68 5.81 -1.35
N LEU A 52 -1.55 5.35 -0.44
CA LEU A 52 -1.13 4.62 0.76
C LEU A 52 -0.39 3.32 0.41
N ARG A 53 -0.87 2.58 -0.59
CA ARG A 53 -0.19 1.39 -1.12
C ARG A 53 1.17 1.74 -1.71
N HIS A 54 1.25 2.85 -2.44
CA HIS A 54 2.50 3.33 -3.03
C HIS A 54 3.50 3.74 -1.94
N SER A 55 3.07 4.52 -0.95
CA SER A 55 3.88 4.90 0.21
C SER A 55 4.39 3.68 0.97
N PHE A 56 3.56 2.66 1.22
CA PHE A 56 4.03 1.43 1.86
C PHE A 56 5.19 0.78 1.10
N ALA A 57 5.09 0.67 -0.22
CA ALA A 57 6.12 0.10 -1.07
C ALA A 57 7.42 0.91 -1.04
N THR A 58 7.32 2.23 -1.23
CA THR A 58 8.50 3.13 -1.24
C THR A 58 9.16 3.23 0.12
N HIS A 59 8.40 3.22 1.22
CA HIS A 59 8.95 3.20 2.58
C HIS A 59 9.71 1.90 2.88
N LEU A 60 9.24 0.75 2.39
CA LEU A 60 9.97 -0.51 2.55
C LEU A 60 11.25 -0.52 1.70
N LEU A 61 11.15 -0.10 0.43
CA LEU A 61 12.32 -0.04 -0.45
C LEU A 61 13.40 0.90 0.09
N GLY A 62 13.01 2.11 0.52
CA GLY A 62 13.93 3.10 1.11
C GLY A 62 14.59 2.66 2.42
N ARG A 63 14.09 1.61 3.08
CA ARG A 63 14.72 0.99 4.26
C ARG A 63 15.56 -0.25 3.93
N GLY A 64 15.90 -0.46 2.65
CA GLY A 64 16.65 -1.62 2.18
C GLY A 64 15.80 -2.88 2.04
N GLY A 65 14.48 -2.73 1.97
CA GLY A 65 13.57 -3.83 1.70
C GLY A 65 13.80 -4.41 0.31
N ASP A 66 13.94 -5.73 0.23
CA ASP A 66 14.10 -6.43 -1.03
C ASP A 66 12.84 -6.31 -1.91
N LEU A 67 13.04 -6.04 -3.20
CA LEU A 67 11.97 -5.78 -4.16
C LEU A 67 11.06 -7.01 -4.34
N ARG A 68 11.61 -8.22 -4.24
CA ARG A 68 10.83 -9.46 -4.34
C ARG A 68 9.90 -9.62 -3.15
N THR A 69 10.39 -9.35 -1.95
CA THR A 69 9.61 -9.34 -0.71
C THR A 69 8.48 -8.31 -0.77
N ILE A 70 8.76 -7.09 -1.26
CA ILE A 70 7.74 -6.04 -1.41
C ILE A 70 6.67 -6.45 -2.42
N GLN A 71 7.05 -7.09 -3.53
CA GLN A 71 6.11 -7.59 -4.53
C GLN A 71 5.15 -8.64 -3.95
N GLU A 72 5.67 -9.57 -3.15
CA GLU A 72 4.87 -10.61 -2.48
C GLU A 72 3.89 -10.00 -1.48
N LEU A 73 4.35 -9.05 -0.66
CA LEU A 73 3.50 -8.33 0.30
C LEU A 73 2.36 -7.54 -0.36
N LEU A 74 2.61 -6.99 -1.56
CA LEU A 74 1.58 -6.29 -2.31
C LEU A 74 0.70 -7.25 -3.12
N GLY A 75 1.11 -8.48 -3.39
CA GLY A 75 0.34 -9.46 -4.17
C GLY A 75 0.22 -9.08 -5.65
N HIS A 76 1.26 -8.48 -6.24
CA HIS A 76 1.25 -8.11 -7.65
C HIS A 76 1.58 -9.32 -8.54
N ALA A 77 0.65 -9.68 -9.44
CA ALA A 77 0.83 -10.77 -10.41
C ALA A 77 1.88 -10.50 -11.50
N SER A 78 2.31 -9.23 -11.68
CA SER A 78 3.34 -8.83 -12.66
C SER A 78 4.26 -7.75 -12.10
N LEU A 79 5.56 -7.83 -12.43
CA LEU A 79 6.62 -6.87 -12.07
C LEU A 79 6.38 -5.45 -12.61
N SER A 80 5.56 -5.28 -13.66
CA SER A 80 5.39 -3.99 -14.36
C SER A 80 4.72 -2.90 -13.52
N THR A 81 3.99 -3.26 -12.45
CA THR A 81 3.44 -2.29 -11.49
C THR A 81 4.37 -2.00 -10.31
N THR A 82 5.43 -2.80 -10.13
CA THR A 82 6.45 -2.61 -9.09
C THR A 82 7.67 -1.82 -9.61
N GLN A 83 7.87 -1.78 -10.93
CA GLN A 83 8.91 -0.98 -11.58
C GLN A 83 8.69 0.54 -11.42
N ILE A 84 7.48 1.01 -11.12
CA ILE A 84 7.23 2.43 -10.82
C ILE A 84 7.97 2.87 -9.53
N TYR A 85 8.33 1.92 -8.65
CA TYR A 85 9.04 2.21 -7.39
C TYR A 85 10.56 2.36 -7.55
N THR A 86 11.14 1.97 -8.69
CA THR A 86 12.59 2.10 -8.92
C THR A 86 13.02 3.54 -9.20
N GLY A 87 12.09 4.47 -9.42
CA GLY A 87 12.39 5.91 -9.51
C GLY A 87 12.89 6.51 -8.20
N VAL A 88 12.71 5.83 -7.06
CA VAL A 88 13.22 6.23 -5.74
C VAL A 88 14.71 5.83 -5.57
N ASP A 89 15.25 5.00 -6.47
CA ASP A 89 16.54 4.34 -6.31
C ASP A 89 17.70 5.08 -6.99
N THR A 90 17.51 6.23 -7.66
CA THR A 90 18.65 6.94 -8.27
C THR A 90 19.65 7.45 -7.25
N ALA A 91 19.18 7.99 -6.11
CA ALA A 91 20.07 8.46 -5.04
C ALA A 91 20.81 7.30 -4.36
N ARG A 92 20.14 6.16 -4.15
CA ARG A 92 20.72 4.99 -3.51
C ARG A 92 21.63 4.19 -4.44
N LEU A 93 21.30 4.11 -5.73
CA LEU A 93 22.21 3.61 -6.77
C LEU A 93 23.46 4.48 -6.89
N LEU A 94 23.35 5.81 -6.77
CA LEU A 94 24.50 6.71 -6.71
C LEU A 94 25.34 6.47 -5.45
N GLU A 95 24.73 6.32 -4.26
CA GLU A 95 25.45 5.99 -3.03
C GLU A 95 26.19 4.64 -3.11
N ILE A 96 25.54 3.60 -3.63
CA ILE A 96 26.16 2.28 -3.80
C ILE A 96 27.26 2.33 -4.87
N TYR A 97 27.04 3.08 -5.95
CA TYR A 97 28.05 3.32 -6.97
C TYR A 97 29.27 4.00 -6.36
N GLU A 98 29.12 5.11 -5.65
CA GLU A 98 30.24 5.81 -4.98
C GLU A 98 30.95 4.91 -3.96
N ALA A 99 30.21 4.15 -3.15
CA ALA A 99 30.79 3.28 -2.14
C ALA A 99 31.52 2.04 -2.71
N ALA A 100 31.14 1.58 -3.91
CA ALA A 100 31.70 0.39 -4.54
C ALA A 100 32.66 0.69 -5.70
N HIS A 101 32.74 1.93 -6.20
CA HIS A 101 33.67 2.29 -7.27
C HIS A 101 35.07 2.55 -6.69
N PRO A 102 36.10 1.81 -7.12
CA PRO A 102 37.45 1.95 -6.58
C PRO A 102 38.17 3.27 -6.96
N ARG A 103 37.48 4.21 -7.63
CA ARG A 103 38.03 5.48 -8.15
C ARG A 103 37.04 6.66 -8.18
N ALA A 104 35.98 6.64 -7.35
CA ALA A 104 35.17 7.85 -7.10
C ALA A 104 35.87 8.72 -6.05
#